data_AF-A0A7L2RVA1-F1
#
_entry.id   AF-A0A7L2RVA1-F1
#
_cell.length_a   1.000
_cell.length_b   1.000
_cell.length_c   1.000
_cell.angle_alpha   90.00
_cell.angle_beta   90.00
_cell.angle_gamma   90.00
#
_symmetry.space_group_name_H-M   'P 1'
#
loop_
_entity.id
_entity.type
_entity.pdbx_description
1 polymer ?
#
loop_
_entity_poly.entity_id
_entity_poly.type
_entity_poly.pdbx_seq_one_letter_code
_entity_poly.pdbx_strand_id
1 'polypeptide(L)'
;GSRTVVCKHWLRGLCKRGDGCDFLHEYDLARMPECYFYAKFGECGSKDCPFLHVDATMGCPWYDRGFCRHGPRCKYKHTRRVMCVNYLVGFCPEGPKCKFVQYVRGRLGRAGNAA
;
A
#
# COMPACT_ATOMS: atom_id res chain seq x y z
N GLY A 1 -17.82 18.49 11.45
CA GLY A 1 -17.44 17.14 11.00
C GLY A 1 -17.43 17.13 9.49
N SER A 2 -16.28 16.89 8.87
CA SER A 2 -16.13 16.88 7.41
C SER A 2 -16.42 15.48 6.86
N ARG A 3 -17.51 15.31 6.11
CA ARG A 3 -17.78 14.09 5.34
C ARG A 3 -16.74 14.00 4.22
N THR A 4 -15.82 13.04 4.28
CA THR A 4 -14.68 12.96 3.35
C THR A 4 -14.81 11.89 2.28
N VAL A 5 -15.71 10.92 2.43
CA VAL A 5 -15.85 9.79 1.52
C VAL A 5 -17.30 9.67 1.02
N VAL A 6 -17.45 9.42 -0.28
CA VAL A 6 -18.76 9.22 -0.93
C VAL A 6 -19.46 7.96 -0.39
N CYS A 7 -20.76 8.10 -0.11
CA CYS A 7 -21.58 7.02 0.42
C CYS A 7 -21.85 5.96 -0.65
N LYS A 8 -21.31 4.74 -0.47
CA LYS A 8 -21.55 3.60 -1.38
C LYS A 8 -23.02 3.22 -1.54
N HIS A 9 -23.86 3.48 -0.53
CA HIS A 9 -25.30 3.16 -0.59
C HIS A 9 -26.09 4.24 -1.33
N TRP A 10 -25.67 5.50 -1.22
CA TRP A 10 -26.30 6.61 -1.94
C TRP A 10 -26.10 6.49 -3.45
N LEU A 11 -24.90 6.08 -3.89
CA LEU A 11 -24.61 5.80 -5.30
C LEU A 11 -25.56 4.77 -5.93
N ARG A 12 -26.21 3.92 -5.12
CA ARG A 12 -27.17 2.90 -5.56
C ARG A 12 -28.62 3.28 -5.27
N GLY A 13 -28.88 4.47 -4.73
CA GLY A 13 -30.22 4.89 -4.28
C GLY A 13 -30.74 4.15 -3.04
N LEU A 14 -29.87 3.47 -2.28
CA LEU A 14 -30.25 2.61 -1.15
C LEU A 14 -29.99 3.26 0.22
N CYS A 15 -29.48 4.49 0.26
CA CYS A 15 -29.20 5.16 1.53
C CYS A 15 -30.48 5.69 2.17
N LYS A 16 -30.82 5.19 3.37
CA LYS A 16 -32.00 5.62 4.14
C LYS A 16 -31.76 6.79 5.09
N ARG A 17 -30.50 7.23 5.25
CA ARG A 17 -30.11 8.26 6.24
C ARG A 17 -30.25 9.70 5.75
N GLY A 18 -30.52 9.90 4.46
CA GLY A 18 -30.65 11.24 3.87
C GLY A 18 -29.48 12.15 4.23
N ASP A 19 -29.78 13.38 4.63
CA ASP A 19 -28.79 14.39 5.02
C ASP A 19 -28.09 14.10 6.35
N GLY A 20 -28.60 13.14 7.13
CA GLY A 20 -27.98 12.65 8.36
C GLY A 20 -26.93 11.55 8.13
N CYS A 21 -26.58 11.24 6.88
CA CYS A 21 -25.57 10.24 6.58
C CYS A 21 -24.17 10.71 7.00
N ASP A 22 -23.36 9.82 7.58
CA ASP A 22 -21.96 10.13 7.94
C ASP A 22 -21.04 10.25 6.71
N PHE A 23 -21.54 9.87 5.55
CA PHE A 23 -20.81 9.85 4.27
C PHE A 23 -21.37 10.91 3.32
N LEU A 24 -20.55 11.32 2.35
CA LEU A 24 -20.90 12.35 1.37
C LEU A 24 -21.94 11.81 0.37
N HIS A 25 -23.00 12.58 0.14
CA HIS A 25 -24.02 12.33 -0.88
C HIS A 25 -23.79 13.23 -2.10
N GLU A 26 -22.57 13.23 -2.62
CA GLU A 26 -22.13 14.02 -3.75
C GLU A 26 -21.21 13.14 -4.59
N TYR A 27 -21.28 13.28 -5.92
CA TYR A 27 -20.43 12.52 -6.82
C TYR A 27 -19.09 13.25 -6.97
N ASP A 28 -18.10 12.82 -6.20
CA ASP A 28 -16.72 13.32 -6.25
C ASP A 28 -15.74 12.16 -6.43
N LEU A 29 -15.13 12.07 -7.62
CA LEU A 29 -14.18 11.02 -7.99
C LEU A 29 -12.95 10.97 -7.07
N ALA A 30 -12.52 12.10 -6.49
CA ALA A 30 -11.36 12.14 -5.60
C ALA A 30 -11.69 11.60 -4.20
N ARG A 31 -12.98 11.54 -3.85
CA ARG A 31 -13.49 11.10 -2.55
C ARG A 31 -14.27 9.80 -2.62
N MET A 32 -14.21 9.12 -3.77
CA MET A 32 -14.82 7.82 -3.94
C MET A 32 -14.20 6.80 -2.98
N PRO A 33 -14.97 5.80 -2.51
CA PRO A 33 -14.40 4.75 -1.69
C PRO A 33 -13.42 3.89 -2.50
N GLU A 34 -12.55 3.16 -1.80
CA GLU A 34 -11.60 2.24 -2.42
C GLU A 34 -12.31 1.14 -3.23
N CYS A 35 -11.72 0.79 -4.37
CA CYS A 35 -12.20 -0.31 -5.19
C CYS A 35 -11.97 -1.64 -4.47
N TYR A 36 -13.05 -2.32 -4.14
CA TYR A 36 -13.00 -3.61 -3.44
C TYR A 36 -12.20 -4.67 -4.22
N PHE A 37 -12.37 -4.74 -5.55
CA PHE A 37 -11.67 -5.73 -6.38
C PHE A 37 -10.19 -5.46 -6.43
N TYR A 38 -9.80 -4.21 -6.71
CA TYR A 38 -8.40 -3.81 -6.74
C TYR A 38 -7.72 -4.01 -5.38
N ALA A 39 -8.34 -3.56 -4.29
CA ALA A 39 -7.78 -3.71 -2.95
C ALA A 39 -7.61 -5.18 -2.51
N LYS A 40 -8.50 -6.07 -2.97
CA LYS A 40 -8.49 -7.48 -2.57
C LYS A 40 -7.65 -8.38 -3.47
N PHE A 41 -7.70 -8.16 -4.78
CA PHE A 41 -7.10 -9.04 -5.79
C PHE A 41 -5.90 -8.40 -6.49
N GLY A 42 -5.66 -7.10 -6.30
CA GLY A 42 -4.64 -6.35 -7.03
C GLY A 42 -5.03 -6.03 -8.48
N GLU A 43 -6.24 -6.38 -8.89
CA GLU A 43 -6.74 -6.18 -10.24
C GLU A 43 -8.21 -5.75 -10.24
N CYS A 44 -8.59 -4.96 -11.25
CA CYS A 44 -9.97 -4.56 -11.49
C CYS A 44 -10.29 -4.78 -12.97
N GLY A 45 -11.41 -5.45 -13.28
CA GLY A 45 -11.81 -5.74 -14.66
C GLY A 45 -12.40 -4.53 -15.41
N SER A 46 -12.70 -3.43 -14.71
CA SER A 46 -13.26 -2.22 -15.31
C SER A 46 -12.17 -1.20 -15.58
N LYS A 47 -12.02 -0.78 -16.85
CA LYS A 47 -11.05 0.25 -17.26
C LYS A 47 -11.39 1.63 -16.68
N ASP A 48 -12.67 1.97 -16.63
CA ASP A 48 -13.18 3.22 -16.05
C ASP A 48 -13.83 2.95 -14.69
N CYS A 49 -13.05 2.39 -13.75
CA CYS A 49 -13.55 2.15 -12.40
C CYS A 49 -13.73 3.47 -11.65
N PRO A 50 -14.94 3.82 -11.18
CA PRO A 50 -15.16 5.06 -10.43
C PRO A 50 -14.64 4.99 -8.99
N PHE A 51 -14.17 3.82 -8.53
CA PHE A 51 -13.64 3.63 -7.19
C PHE A 51 -12.11 3.78 -7.18
N LEU A 52 -11.55 4.22 -6.06
CA LEU A 52 -10.12 4.49 -5.98
C LEU A 52 -9.27 3.21 -6.04
N HIS A 53 -8.34 3.14 -6.99
CA HIS A 53 -7.29 2.13 -7.06
C HIS A 53 -6.07 2.63 -6.28
N VAL A 54 -6.06 2.40 -4.97
CA VAL A 54 -4.95 2.83 -4.11
C VAL A 54 -3.92 1.71 -4.04
N ASP A 55 -2.76 1.93 -4.66
CA ASP A 55 -1.60 1.09 -4.41
C ASP A 55 -1.11 1.29 -2.98
N ALA A 56 -0.72 0.20 -2.32
CA ALA A 56 -0.02 0.27 -1.05
C ALA A 56 1.36 0.92 -1.25
N THR A 57 1.41 2.25 -1.30
CA THR A 57 2.64 3.04 -1.44
C THR A 57 3.51 2.88 -0.19
N MET A 58 2.88 2.70 0.97
CA MET A 58 3.58 2.48 2.23
C MET A 58 3.93 1.00 2.42
N GLY A 59 5.23 0.73 2.61
CA GLY A 59 5.75 -0.57 3.00
C GLY A 59 5.18 -1.02 4.35
N CYS A 60 4.98 -2.32 4.53
CA CYS A 60 4.47 -2.87 5.80
C CYS A 60 5.53 -2.78 6.91
N PRO A 61 5.29 -2.00 7.99
CA PRO A 61 6.28 -1.83 9.06
C PRO A 61 6.61 -3.12 9.83
N TRP A 62 5.71 -4.10 9.79
CA TRP A 62 5.91 -5.41 10.43
C TRP A 62 6.73 -6.34 9.54
N TYR A 63 6.40 -6.40 8.25
CA TYR A 63 7.16 -7.20 7.28
C TYR A 63 8.59 -6.69 7.09
N ASP A 64 8.79 -5.36 7.09
CA ASP A 64 10.12 -4.76 7.04
C ASP A 64 10.97 -5.11 8.27
N ARG A 65 10.35 -5.47 9.40
CA ARG A 65 11.02 -6.02 10.60
C ARG A 65 11.22 -7.55 10.56
N GLY A 66 10.71 -8.21 9.53
CA GLY A 66 10.93 -9.63 9.26
C GLY A 66 9.64 -10.45 9.15
N PHE A 67 8.57 -10.08 9.85
CA PHE A 67 7.35 -10.90 9.87
C PHE A 67 6.08 -10.04 9.98
N CYS A 68 5.09 -10.33 9.12
CA CYS A 68 3.76 -9.74 9.20
C CYS A 68 2.71 -10.82 9.42
N ARG A 69 1.94 -10.68 10.50
CA ARG A 69 0.86 -11.62 10.87
C ARG A 69 -0.26 -11.76 9.83
N HIS A 70 -0.44 -10.75 8.98
CA HIS A 70 -1.46 -10.76 7.93
C HIS A 70 -0.99 -11.51 6.67
N GLY A 71 0.30 -11.86 6.59
CA GLY A 71 0.85 -12.63 5.49
C GLY A 71 0.55 -11.99 4.12
N PRO A 72 0.24 -12.79 3.10
CA PRO A 72 -0.08 -12.28 1.75
C PRO A 72 -1.32 -11.39 1.68
N ARG A 73 -2.18 -11.39 2.71
CA ARG A 73 -3.40 -10.56 2.76
C ARG A 73 -3.18 -9.21 3.46
N CYS A 74 -1.93 -8.83 3.70
CA CYS A 74 -1.64 -7.53 4.29
C CYS A 74 -2.02 -6.42 3.31
N LYS A 75 -2.72 -5.40 3.80
CA LYS A 75 -3.04 -4.19 3.03
C LYS A 75 -1.82 -3.33 2.70
N TYR A 76 -0.68 -3.56 3.36
CA TYR A 76 0.56 -2.82 3.14
C TYR A 76 1.51 -3.63 2.26
N LYS A 77 2.36 -2.94 1.49
CA LYS A 77 3.27 -3.60 0.55
C LYS A 77 4.35 -4.40 1.28
N HIS A 78 4.41 -5.70 1.00
CA HIS A 78 5.50 -6.58 1.43
C HIS A 78 6.58 -6.59 0.35
N THR A 79 7.70 -5.91 0.58
CA THR A 79 8.84 -5.95 -0.34
C THR A 79 9.88 -6.92 0.20
N ARG A 80 10.01 -8.10 -0.43
CA ARG A 80 11.03 -9.08 -0.04
C ARG A 80 12.43 -8.51 -0.29
N ARG A 81 13.21 -8.38 0.78
CA ARG A 81 14.60 -7.93 0.74
C ARG A 81 15.52 -9.15 0.69
N VAL A 82 16.30 -9.28 -0.38
CA VAL A 82 17.29 -10.36 -0.53
C VAL A 82 18.65 -9.83 -0.11
N MET A 83 19.30 -10.53 0.84
CA MET A 83 20.65 -10.20 1.29
C MET A 83 21.68 -10.48 0.20
N CYS A 84 22.68 -9.60 0.10
CA CYS A 84 23.82 -9.81 -0.77
C CYS A 84 24.70 -10.94 -0.22
N VAL A 85 24.81 -12.05 -0.96
CA VAL A 85 25.65 -13.19 -0.55
C VAL A 85 27.13 -12.79 -0.46
N ASN A 86 27.63 -12.02 -1.43
CA ASN A 86 29.02 -11.54 -1.43
C ASN A 86 29.34 -10.69 -0.18
N TYR A 87 28.41 -9.84 0.22
CA TYR A 87 28.51 -9.08 1.47
C TYR A 87 28.53 -10.00 2.71
N LEU A 88 27.67 -11.02 2.74
CA LEU A 88 27.62 -11.99 3.85
C LEU A 88 28.92 -12.79 3.99
N VAL A 89 29.60 -13.13 2.88
CA VAL A 89 30.88 -13.86 2.90
C VAL A 89 32.10 -12.93 3.07
N GLY A 90 31.88 -11.62 3.21
CA GLY A 90 32.89 -10.67 3.68
C GLY A 90 33.19 -9.49 2.77
N PHE A 91 32.91 -9.57 1.46
CA PHE A 91 33.19 -8.47 0.54
C PHE A 91 32.25 -8.45 -0.67
N CYS A 92 31.61 -7.30 -0.91
CA CYS A 92 30.84 -7.05 -2.12
C CYS A 92 31.53 -6.00 -2.99
N PRO A 93 31.93 -6.31 -4.24
CA PRO A 93 32.61 -5.36 -5.13
C PRO A 93 31.72 -4.18 -5.56
N GLU A 94 30.40 -4.36 -5.56
CA GLU A 94 29.43 -3.28 -5.84
C GLU A 94 29.30 -2.29 -4.67
N GLY A 95 29.79 -2.67 -3.49
CA GLY A 95 29.74 -1.86 -2.28
C GLY A 95 28.34 -1.30 -1.99
N PRO A 96 28.22 -0.03 -1.59
CA PRO A 96 26.95 0.62 -1.26
C PRO A 96 25.92 0.65 -2.42
N LYS A 97 26.38 0.52 -3.68
CA LYS A 97 25.54 0.53 -4.88
C LYS A 97 24.92 -0.83 -5.21
N CYS A 98 25.19 -1.86 -4.39
CA CYS A 98 24.71 -3.20 -4.66
C CYS A 98 23.18 -3.27 -4.76
N LYS A 99 22.70 -3.98 -5.78
CA LYS A 99 21.26 -4.23 -5.95
C LYS A 99 20.66 -5.10 -4.83
N PHE A 100 21.47 -5.84 -4.08
CA PHE A 100 21.02 -6.63 -2.95
C PHE A 100 21.20 -5.88 -1.63
N VAL A 101 20.46 -6.29 -0.61
CA VAL A 101 20.48 -5.62 0.68
C VAL A 101 21.77 -5.95 1.44
N GLN A 102 22.35 -4.94 2.08
CA GLN A 102 23.55 -5.03 2.91
C GLN A 102 23.28 -4.37 4.26
N TYR A 103 24.04 -4.73 5.31
CA TYR A 103 23.96 -4.04 6.59
C TYR A 103 24.90 -2.84 6.57
N VAL A 104 24.37 -1.63 6.48
CA VAL A 104 25.19 -0.41 6.52
C VAL A 104 24.92 0.28 7.85
N ARG A 105 25.92 0.31 8.75
CA ARG A 105 25.87 1.03 10.05
C ARG A 105 24.60 0.76 10.88
N GLY A 106 24.33 -0.52 11.20
CA GLY A 106 23.23 -0.89 12.09
C GLY A 106 21.83 -0.84 11.47
N ARG A 107 21.68 -0.57 10.17
CA ARG A 107 20.40 -0.62 9.47
C ARG A 107 20.45 -1.54 8.25
N LEU A 108 19.36 -2.26 8.03
CA LEU A 108 19.12 -3.07 6.84
C LEU A 108 18.69 -2.16 5.68
N GLY A 109 19.58 -1.85 4.74
CA GLY A 109 19.27 -0.88 3.67
C GLY A 109 20.20 -0.93 2.46
N ARG A 110 19.70 -0.41 1.33
CA ARG A 110 20.54 0.02 0.20
C ARG A 110 21.05 1.42 0.52
N ALA A 111 22.33 1.73 0.26
CA ALA A 111 22.82 3.10 0.36
C ALA A 111 22.24 3.90 -0.82
N GLY A 112 21.11 4.55 -0.56
CA GLY A 112 20.33 5.26 -1.58
C GLY A 112 18.97 5.74 -1.07
N ASN A 113 18.46 5.19 0.04
CA ASN A 113 17.26 5.69 0.71
C ASN A 113 17.60 6.50 1.97
N ALA A 114 18.63 7.33 1.88
CA ALA A 114 18.88 8.41 2.82
C ALA A 114 18.70 9.73 2.07
N ALA A 115 17.44 10.12 1.92
CA ALA A 115 16.96 11.48 1.75
C ALA A 115 15.62 11.55 2.49
#